data_AF-A0A1S2YC50-F1
#
_entry.id   AF-A0A1S2YC50-F1
#
_cell.length_a   1.000
_cell.length_b   1.000
_cell.length_c   1.000
_cell.angle_alpha   90.00
_cell.angle_beta   90.00
_cell.angle_gamma   90.00
#
_symmetry.space_group_name_H-M   'P 1'
#
loop_
_entity.id
_entity.type
_entity.pdbx_description
1 polymer ?
#
loop_
_entity_poly.entity_id
_entity_poly.type
_entity_poly.pdbx_seq_one_letter_code
_entity_poly.pdbx_strand_id
1 'polypeptide(L)'
;MACLTLRPMQEDSVHTRGEFTGCFSPLMRDSILIYLTVGGSVIPMHIMETDSIASVKLRIQTFKGYFVKKPKLVFEGKELARNKSCVRDYGVADGNVLHLVLRLSDLKAITVRTLCGKEFGFYVEKTRNVEYVKKQIARKGLGFFDLADQELVWEGEALEDQRLIGDICKDNDAVIHLLVRMTDTKVRTQPVEKDFELSIEASFAHDAVPNLAADQLGPVSITNKVLKRNQSTREFLLEPIYNNSNIKTTPVIQELIKVTLEGLEKGRKPVQSSEGSGGAYLMQDSFGLKYVSVFKPTDEEPMAINNPRGLPISVDGEGLKKGTRVEQGALREVAAYILDHPRKGLRSHRNNEEQGFAGVPPTVMVKCMHEGFHHPEGYKNVSSNVKIGSLQMFMKNIGSCEDMGPSAFPVEEVHKISVLDIRLANADRHAGNILVAKDGKDGSTVLIPIDHGYCLPDCFEDCTFDWLYWPQAQEPYSPDTVEYIKSLDAEEDIKLLKSRGWELPPECARILRISTMLLQKGAEKELTPFTIGSIMCRETLKKKSAIEQIIQKAEEAALPGTSEAAFLYLVSVIMDNHLEGLFQ
;
A
#
# COMPACT_ATOMS: atom_id res chain seq x y z
N MET A 1 32.61 -6.99 -19.02
CA MET A 1 33.39 -8.05 -19.72
C MET A 1 32.90 -9.39 -19.24
N ALA A 2 32.43 -10.23 -20.16
CA ALA A 2 31.88 -11.55 -19.87
C ALA A 2 32.99 -12.61 -19.77
N CYS A 3 32.82 -13.59 -18.89
CA CYS A 3 33.52 -14.87 -19.00
C CYS A 3 32.49 -16.00 -18.84
N LEU A 4 32.06 -16.51 -20.00
CA LEU A 4 31.38 -17.78 -20.18
C LEU A 4 32.47 -18.83 -20.41
N THR A 5 32.46 -19.91 -19.63
CA THR A 5 33.20 -21.13 -19.97
C THR A 5 32.20 -22.28 -20.08
N LEU A 6 32.00 -22.71 -21.32
CA LEU A 6 31.24 -23.89 -21.74
C LEU A 6 32.19 -25.06 -22.01
N ARG A 7 31.67 -26.28 -21.73
CA ARG A 7 31.97 -27.62 -22.31
C ARG A 7 32.90 -28.58 -21.54
N PRO A 8 32.83 -29.91 -21.78
CA PRO A 8 31.89 -30.68 -22.65
C PRO A 8 31.14 -31.83 -21.95
N MET A 9 30.06 -32.29 -22.60
CA MET A 9 29.49 -33.63 -22.43
C MET A 9 30.39 -34.70 -23.07
N GLN A 10 30.47 -35.88 -22.46
CA GLN A 10 30.88 -37.11 -23.13
C GLN A 10 30.00 -38.27 -22.66
N GLU A 11 29.47 -39.01 -23.63
CA GLU A 11 28.52 -40.12 -23.53
C GLU A 11 29.19 -41.48 -23.20
N ASP A 12 28.32 -42.39 -22.75
CA ASP A 12 28.31 -43.85 -22.91
C ASP A 12 29.00 -44.83 -21.94
N SER A 13 28.13 -45.47 -21.13
CA SER A 13 27.74 -46.90 -21.23
C SER A 13 28.11 -47.89 -20.09
N VAL A 14 27.05 -48.30 -19.40
CA VAL A 14 26.55 -49.67 -19.14
C VAL A 14 27.38 -50.71 -18.31
N HIS A 15 26.74 -51.06 -17.18
CA HIS A 15 26.61 -52.37 -16.51
C HIS A 15 27.48 -52.80 -15.31
N THR A 16 26.72 -52.99 -14.21
CA THR A 16 26.67 -54.12 -13.26
C THR A 16 27.47 -54.07 -11.95
N ARG A 17 26.65 -53.99 -10.88
CA ARG A 17 26.68 -54.70 -9.59
C ARG A 17 27.97 -54.70 -8.77
N GLY A 18 27.87 -54.09 -7.60
CA GLY A 18 28.69 -54.43 -6.45
C GLY A 18 28.84 -53.24 -5.51
N GLU A 19 28.21 -53.36 -4.34
CA GLU A 19 28.26 -52.45 -3.19
C GLU A 19 29.61 -51.73 -3.02
N PHE A 20 29.56 -50.40 -2.95
CA PHE A 20 30.62 -49.60 -2.35
C PHE A 20 30.01 -48.59 -1.37
N THR A 21 30.27 -48.87 -0.10
CA THR A 21 30.35 -47.88 0.96
C THR A 21 31.35 -46.79 0.58
N GLY A 22 30.94 -45.52 0.61
CA GLY A 22 31.90 -44.41 0.42
C GLY A 22 31.27 -43.07 0.08
N CYS A 23 31.51 -42.10 0.98
CA CYS A 23 31.41 -40.65 0.79
C CYS A 23 30.02 -40.00 0.77
N PHE A 24 29.44 -39.87 1.97
CA PHE A 24 28.60 -38.71 2.29
C PHE A 24 29.46 -37.44 2.21
N SER A 25 29.34 -36.68 1.12
CA SER A 25 29.74 -35.28 1.12
C SER A 25 28.86 -34.50 2.12
N PRO A 26 29.41 -33.64 3.01
CA PRO A 26 28.62 -32.97 4.05
C PRO A 26 27.70 -31.84 3.57
N LEU A 27 27.54 -31.62 2.25
CA LEU A 27 26.97 -30.39 1.70
C LEU A 27 25.44 -30.39 1.46
N MET A 28 24.71 -31.41 1.90
CA MET A 28 23.25 -31.53 1.69
C MET A 28 22.41 -31.35 2.97
N ARG A 29 22.96 -30.72 4.02
CA ARG A 29 22.23 -30.51 5.30
C ARG A 29 21.51 -29.17 5.44
N ASP A 30 21.76 -28.21 4.56
CA ASP A 30 21.26 -26.84 4.74
C ASP A 30 20.17 -26.43 3.73
N SER A 31 19.76 -27.37 2.86
CA SER A 31 18.66 -27.15 1.91
C SER A 31 17.32 -27.42 2.58
N ILE A 32 16.46 -26.40 2.66
CA ILE A 32 15.11 -26.51 3.19
C ILE A 32 14.08 -26.33 2.07
N LEU A 33 12.94 -27.00 2.20
CA LEU A 33 11.75 -26.81 1.37
C LEU A 33 10.82 -25.82 2.05
N ILE A 34 10.53 -24.70 1.39
CA ILE A 34 9.49 -23.74 1.84
C ILE A 34 8.27 -23.77 0.92
N TYR A 35 7.13 -23.34 1.44
CA TYR A 35 5.89 -23.17 0.68
C TYR A 35 5.54 -21.69 0.55
N LEU A 36 5.60 -21.14 -0.65
CA LEU A 36 5.26 -19.74 -0.93
C LEU A 36 3.77 -19.61 -1.28
N THR A 37 3.03 -18.77 -0.55
CA THR A 37 1.62 -18.48 -0.85
C THR A 37 1.47 -17.14 -1.56
N VAL A 38 0.77 -17.12 -2.69
CA VAL A 38 0.47 -15.91 -3.48
C VAL A 38 -0.97 -15.98 -3.96
N GLY A 39 -1.82 -15.02 -3.58
CA GLY A 39 -3.19 -14.92 -4.12
C GLY A 39 -3.99 -16.23 -4.04
N GLY A 40 -3.85 -16.96 -2.92
CA GLY A 40 -4.52 -18.26 -2.69
C GLY A 40 -3.83 -19.48 -3.33
N SER A 41 -2.76 -19.30 -4.11
CA SER A 41 -1.94 -20.40 -4.65
C SER A 41 -0.78 -20.73 -3.72
N VAL A 42 -0.37 -22.00 -3.66
CA VAL A 42 0.76 -22.49 -2.85
C VAL A 42 1.83 -23.09 -3.76
N ILE A 43 3.09 -22.67 -3.60
CA ILE A 43 4.20 -23.04 -4.48
C ILE A 43 5.38 -23.57 -3.65
N PRO A 44 5.81 -24.84 -3.83
CA PRO A 44 6.99 -25.36 -3.17
C PRO A 44 8.29 -24.78 -3.77
N MET A 45 9.24 -24.38 -2.93
CA MET A 45 10.56 -23.86 -3.35
C MET A 45 11.67 -24.34 -2.42
N HIS A 46 12.74 -24.93 -2.98
CA HIS A 46 13.94 -25.26 -2.21
C HIS A 46 14.85 -24.04 -2.10
N ILE A 47 15.35 -23.72 -0.90
CA ILE A 47 16.31 -22.65 -0.61
C ILE A 47 17.34 -23.14 0.42
N MET A 48 18.44 -22.41 0.61
CA MET A 48 19.37 -22.68 1.72
C MET A 48 18.94 -21.91 2.97
N GLU A 49 19.14 -22.47 4.17
CA GLU A 49 18.94 -21.76 5.43
C GLU A 49 19.81 -20.49 5.56
N THR A 50 20.96 -20.51 4.89
CA THR A 50 21.94 -19.42 4.81
C THR A 50 21.67 -18.44 3.68
N ASP A 51 20.68 -18.70 2.82
CA ASP A 51 20.28 -17.73 1.80
C ASP A 51 19.88 -16.43 2.48
N SER A 52 20.38 -15.32 1.94
CA SER A 52 19.92 -13.99 2.38
C SER A 52 18.49 -13.76 1.91
N ILE A 53 17.73 -12.97 2.65
CA ILE A 53 16.38 -12.57 2.23
C ILE A 53 16.40 -11.96 0.81
N ALA A 54 17.42 -11.16 0.47
CA ALA A 54 17.58 -10.62 -0.89
C ALA A 54 17.67 -11.73 -1.96
N SER A 55 18.45 -12.78 -1.69
CA SER A 55 18.62 -13.89 -2.63
C SER A 55 17.35 -14.72 -2.80
N VAL A 56 16.58 -14.95 -1.72
CA VAL A 56 15.27 -15.62 -1.81
C VAL A 56 14.29 -14.78 -2.61
N LYS A 57 14.21 -13.47 -2.34
CA LYS A 57 13.39 -12.52 -3.11
C LYS A 57 13.75 -12.54 -4.60
N LEU A 58 15.04 -12.54 -4.93
CA LEU A 58 15.51 -12.64 -6.31
C LEU A 58 15.11 -13.98 -6.95
N ARG A 59 15.24 -15.08 -6.22
CA ARG A 59 14.84 -16.41 -6.71
C ARG A 59 13.35 -16.47 -7.04
N ILE A 60 12.51 -15.90 -6.18
CA ILE A 60 11.07 -15.76 -6.40
C ILE A 60 10.79 -14.94 -7.66
N GLN A 61 11.49 -13.82 -7.87
CA GLN A 61 11.35 -13.00 -9.08
C GLN A 61 11.69 -13.75 -10.37
N THR A 62 12.68 -14.63 -10.31
CA THR A 62 13.12 -15.42 -11.47
C THR A 62 12.31 -16.71 -11.67
N PHE A 63 11.39 -17.03 -10.77
CA PHE A 63 10.60 -18.25 -10.83
C PHE A 63 9.49 -18.12 -11.89
N LYS A 64 9.40 -19.10 -12.80
CA LYS A 64 8.45 -19.10 -13.93
C LYS A 64 7.02 -18.77 -13.45
N GLY A 65 6.48 -17.64 -13.91
CA GLY A 65 5.10 -17.20 -13.63
C GLY A 65 4.94 -16.08 -12.59
N TYR A 66 5.99 -15.66 -11.87
CA TYR A 66 5.89 -14.66 -10.79
C TYR A 66 6.96 -13.58 -10.90
N PHE A 67 6.73 -12.59 -11.77
CA PHE A 67 7.55 -11.40 -11.82
C PHE A 67 6.94 -10.31 -10.92
N VAL A 68 7.33 -10.30 -9.64
CA VAL A 68 6.94 -9.26 -8.68
C VAL A 68 8.12 -8.31 -8.52
N LYS A 69 7.97 -7.03 -8.89
CA LYS A 69 9.02 -6.05 -8.56
C LYS A 69 9.09 -5.99 -7.03
N LYS A 70 10.27 -6.27 -6.47
CA LYS A 70 10.63 -6.32 -5.04
C LYS A 70 9.57 -7.01 -4.13
N PRO A 71 9.54 -8.35 -4.06
CA PRO A 71 8.54 -9.08 -3.26
C PRO A 71 8.64 -8.76 -1.76
N LYS A 72 7.48 -8.55 -1.13
CA LYS A 72 7.36 -8.44 0.33
C LYS A 72 6.97 -9.82 0.88
N LEU A 73 7.89 -10.42 1.62
CA LEU A 73 7.74 -11.77 2.17
C LEU A 73 7.41 -11.69 3.65
N VAL A 74 6.49 -12.53 4.11
CA VAL A 74 6.04 -12.61 5.50
C VAL A 74 6.12 -14.05 5.99
N PHE A 75 6.65 -14.26 7.20
CA PHE A 75 6.71 -15.55 7.89
C PHE A 75 6.28 -15.37 9.34
N GLU A 76 5.41 -16.25 9.84
CA GLU A 76 4.86 -16.19 11.22
C GLU A 76 4.40 -14.78 11.62
N GLY A 77 3.78 -14.08 10.68
CA GLY A 77 3.31 -12.72 10.92
C GLY A 77 4.40 -11.65 10.97
N LYS A 78 5.69 -11.96 10.74
CA LYS A 78 6.76 -10.97 10.63
C LYS A 78 7.18 -10.77 9.19
N GLU A 79 7.35 -9.52 8.78
CA GLU A 79 7.95 -9.23 7.47
C GLU A 79 9.45 -9.54 7.43
N LEU A 80 9.85 -10.26 6.38
CA LEU A 80 11.24 -10.47 5.98
C LEU A 80 11.78 -9.20 5.29
N ALA A 81 11.87 -8.12 6.06
CA ALA A 81 12.25 -6.79 5.56
C ALA A 81 13.78 -6.64 5.38
N ARG A 82 14.60 -7.31 6.20
CA ARG A 82 16.06 -7.12 6.23
C ARG A 82 16.76 -7.99 5.18
N ASN A 83 17.04 -7.39 4.03
CA ASN A 83 17.65 -8.04 2.87
C ASN A 83 19.00 -8.75 3.16
N LYS A 84 19.79 -8.27 4.14
CA LYS A 84 21.09 -8.86 4.53
C LYS A 84 20.98 -10.03 5.53
N SER A 85 19.85 -10.19 6.22
CA SER A 85 19.65 -11.28 7.16
C SER A 85 19.48 -12.60 6.42
N CYS A 86 19.89 -13.71 7.05
CA CYS A 86 19.64 -15.04 6.51
C CYS A 86 18.20 -15.47 6.80
N VAL A 87 17.66 -16.38 6.00
CA VAL A 87 16.34 -16.99 6.19
C VAL A 87 16.20 -17.61 7.58
N ARG A 88 17.21 -18.35 8.04
CA ARG A 88 17.25 -18.92 9.40
C ARG A 88 17.20 -17.88 10.54
N ASP A 89 17.65 -16.64 10.29
CA ASP A 89 17.62 -15.61 11.33
C ASP A 89 16.19 -15.18 11.65
N TYR A 90 15.27 -15.37 10.69
CA TYR A 90 13.83 -15.20 10.87
C TYR A 90 13.13 -16.43 11.46
N GLY A 91 13.87 -17.51 11.75
CA GLY A 91 13.30 -18.76 12.27
C GLY A 91 12.68 -19.68 11.21
N VAL A 92 12.83 -19.35 9.92
CA VAL A 92 12.30 -20.18 8.83
C VAL A 92 13.10 -21.48 8.74
N ALA A 93 12.37 -22.60 8.75
CA ALA A 93 12.87 -23.97 8.67
C ALA A 93 12.16 -24.78 7.57
N ASP A 94 12.56 -26.05 7.42
CA ASP A 94 11.94 -26.98 6.48
C ASP A 94 10.43 -27.14 6.71
N GLY A 95 9.66 -27.10 5.62
CA GLY A 95 8.22 -27.21 5.60
C GLY A 95 7.46 -25.92 5.96
N ASN A 96 8.15 -24.81 6.23
CA ASN A 96 7.50 -23.55 6.61
C ASN A 96 6.83 -22.84 5.43
N VAL A 97 5.80 -22.05 5.75
CA VAL A 97 4.98 -21.31 4.78
C VAL A 97 5.37 -19.83 4.81
N LEU A 98 5.74 -19.28 3.66
CA LEU A 98 6.02 -17.86 3.46
C LEU A 98 4.88 -17.24 2.64
N HIS A 99 4.42 -16.06 3.03
CA HIS A 99 3.39 -15.32 2.30
C HIS A 99 4.02 -14.22 1.48
N LEU A 100 3.74 -14.19 0.18
CA LEU A 100 4.18 -13.12 -0.72
C LEU A 100 3.07 -12.11 -0.94
N VAL A 101 3.37 -10.86 -0.59
CA VAL A 101 2.52 -9.69 -0.73
C VAL A 101 2.86 -8.95 -2.03
N LEU A 102 1.84 -8.63 -2.83
CA LEU A 102 1.95 -7.91 -4.12
C LEU A 102 1.86 -6.38 -3.91
N ARG A 103 2.42 -5.54 -4.79
CA ARG A 103 2.57 -4.07 -4.57
C ARG A 103 2.20 -3.19 -5.78
N LEU A 104 1.63 -1.98 -5.54
CA LEU A 104 1.49 -0.75 -6.41
C LEU A 104 1.88 -0.85 -7.91
N SER A 105 3.17 -1.10 -8.09
CA SER A 105 3.89 -1.00 -9.37
C SER A 105 3.80 -2.25 -10.23
N ASP A 106 3.19 -3.32 -9.72
CA ASP A 106 2.99 -4.57 -10.45
C ASP A 106 1.70 -4.52 -11.28
N LEU A 107 0.79 -3.57 -11.03
CA LEU A 107 -0.40 -3.34 -11.83
C LEU A 107 -0.17 -2.41 -13.04
N LYS A 108 -0.87 -2.71 -14.14
CA LYS A 108 -1.01 -1.87 -15.33
C LYS A 108 -2.45 -1.37 -15.43
N ALA A 109 -2.59 -0.08 -15.69
CA ALA A 109 -3.88 0.49 -16.10
C ALA A 109 -4.16 0.08 -17.55
N ILE A 110 -5.26 -0.63 -17.76
CA ILE A 110 -5.77 -1.04 -19.06
C ILE A 110 -7.13 -0.39 -19.28
N THR A 111 -7.30 0.27 -20.41
CA THR A 111 -8.59 0.75 -20.88
C THR A 111 -9.08 -0.17 -21.98
N VAL A 112 -10.16 -0.91 -21.72
CA VAL A 112 -10.81 -1.71 -22.75
C VAL A 112 -11.87 -0.85 -23.42
N ARG A 113 -11.74 -0.63 -24.71
CA ARG A 113 -12.72 0.07 -25.53
C ARG A 113 -13.49 -0.96 -26.36
N THR A 114 -14.80 -0.97 -26.24
CA THR A 114 -15.67 -1.78 -27.10
C THR A 114 -15.87 -1.08 -28.46
N LEU A 115 -16.28 -1.84 -29.48
CA LEU A 115 -16.62 -1.30 -30.80
C LEU A 115 -17.78 -0.28 -30.77
N CYS A 116 -18.64 -0.33 -29.74
CA CYS A 116 -19.68 0.68 -29.52
C CYS A 116 -19.18 1.96 -28.81
N GLY A 117 -17.86 2.12 -28.64
CA GLY A 117 -17.25 3.32 -28.07
C GLY A 117 -17.30 3.42 -26.54
N LYS A 118 -17.72 2.35 -25.85
CA LYS A 118 -17.74 2.31 -24.38
C LYS A 118 -16.38 1.90 -23.84
N GLU A 119 -15.87 2.69 -22.89
CA GLU A 119 -14.57 2.46 -22.27
C GLU A 119 -14.71 1.92 -20.85
N PHE A 120 -13.82 1.00 -20.50
CA PHE A 120 -13.75 0.38 -19.19
C PHE A 120 -12.32 0.37 -18.69
N GLY A 121 -12.07 1.04 -17.56
CA GLY A 121 -10.79 1.00 -16.87
C GLY A 121 -10.64 -0.27 -16.02
N PHE A 122 -9.49 -0.92 -16.14
CA PHE A 122 -9.04 -2.05 -15.33
C PHE A 122 -7.63 -1.79 -14.83
N TYR A 123 -7.33 -2.30 -13.64
CA TYR A 123 -5.96 -2.45 -13.17
C TYR A 123 -5.67 -3.95 -13.17
N VAL A 124 -4.66 -4.36 -13.92
CA VAL A 124 -4.34 -5.77 -14.15
C VAL A 124 -2.87 -6.01 -13.83
N GLU A 125 -2.58 -7.05 -13.06
CA GLU A 125 -1.20 -7.41 -12.70
C GLU A 125 -0.43 -7.78 -13.97
N LYS A 126 0.81 -7.33 -14.09
CA LYS A 126 1.69 -7.67 -15.23
C LYS A 126 1.85 -9.17 -15.43
N THR A 127 1.68 -9.95 -14.36
CA THR A 127 1.74 -11.42 -14.32
C THR A 127 0.47 -12.11 -14.79
N ARG A 128 -0.63 -11.39 -15.00
CA ARG A 128 -1.86 -11.96 -15.54
C ARG A 128 -1.77 -12.07 -17.04
N ASN A 129 -2.46 -13.07 -17.57
CA ASN A 129 -2.54 -13.31 -19.00
C ASN A 129 -3.76 -12.61 -19.61
N VAL A 130 -3.82 -12.58 -20.93
CA VAL A 130 -4.92 -11.97 -21.70
C VAL A 130 -6.26 -12.66 -21.39
N GLU A 131 -6.26 -13.98 -21.16
CA GLU A 131 -7.45 -14.74 -20.76
C GLU A 131 -8.08 -14.21 -19.47
N TYR A 132 -7.26 -13.85 -18.47
CA TYR A 132 -7.73 -13.25 -17.23
C TYR A 132 -8.44 -11.91 -17.49
N VAL A 133 -7.92 -11.08 -18.40
CA VAL A 133 -8.54 -9.80 -18.76
C VAL A 133 -9.89 -10.00 -19.44
N LYS A 134 -10.01 -10.97 -20.37
CA LYS A 134 -11.29 -11.36 -20.98
C LYS A 134 -12.33 -11.78 -19.92
N LYS A 135 -11.92 -12.58 -18.93
CA LYS A 135 -12.77 -12.96 -17.79
C LYS A 135 -13.23 -11.76 -16.96
N GLN A 136 -12.36 -10.76 -16.75
CA GLN A 136 -12.72 -9.53 -16.03
C GLN A 136 -13.71 -8.67 -16.82
N ILE A 137 -13.55 -8.58 -18.14
CA ILE A 137 -14.47 -7.88 -19.06
C ILE A 137 -15.86 -8.52 -19.00
N ALA A 138 -15.93 -9.86 -19.09
CA ALA A 138 -17.19 -10.60 -19.00
C ALA A 138 -17.92 -10.34 -17.66
N ARG A 139 -17.17 -10.30 -16.55
CA ARG A 139 -17.70 -10.09 -15.19
C ARG A 139 -18.18 -8.67 -14.89
N LYS A 140 -17.51 -7.62 -15.41
CA LYS A 140 -17.82 -6.22 -15.09
C LYS A 140 -19.11 -5.67 -15.73
N GLY A 141 -19.86 -6.50 -16.48
CA GLY A 141 -21.19 -6.14 -16.97
C GLY A 141 -21.40 -6.27 -18.48
N LEU A 142 -20.65 -7.16 -19.14
CA LEU A 142 -20.87 -7.50 -20.55
C LEU A 142 -21.32 -8.95 -20.70
N GLY A 143 -22.22 -9.43 -19.84
CA GLY A 143 -22.80 -10.79 -19.88
C GLY A 143 -23.51 -11.21 -21.19
N PHE A 144 -23.30 -10.45 -22.27
CA PHE A 144 -23.68 -10.70 -23.65
C PHE A 144 -22.60 -11.44 -24.46
N PHE A 145 -21.41 -11.67 -23.91
CA PHE A 145 -20.25 -12.18 -24.66
C PHE A 145 -19.67 -13.46 -24.02
N ASP A 146 -19.74 -14.58 -24.73
CA ASP A 146 -19.05 -15.80 -24.33
C ASP A 146 -17.52 -15.61 -24.46
N LEU A 147 -16.72 -16.27 -23.62
CA LEU A 147 -15.25 -16.10 -23.61
C LEU A 147 -14.61 -16.48 -24.95
N ALA A 148 -15.25 -17.41 -25.67
CA ALA A 148 -14.84 -17.88 -26.99
C ALA A 148 -15.00 -16.83 -28.09
N ASP A 149 -15.91 -15.86 -27.91
CA ASP A 149 -16.26 -14.86 -28.94
C ASP A 149 -15.54 -13.52 -28.71
N GLN A 150 -14.68 -13.43 -27.69
CA GLN A 150 -13.93 -12.22 -27.35
C GLN A 150 -12.50 -12.29 -27.89
N GLU A 151 -12.18 -11.42 -28.84
CA GLU A 151 -10.81 -11.20 -29.31
C GLU A 151 -10.30 -9.85 -28.81
N LEU A 152 -9.22 -9.85 -28.02
CA LEU A 152 -8.56 -8.62 -27.57
C LEU A 152 -7.47 -8.23 -28.55
N VAL A 153 -7.49 -6.98 -29.01
CA VAL A 153 -6.55 -6.44 -29.99
C VAL A 153 -5.77 -5.27 -29.38
N TRP A 154 -4.46 -5.25 -29.61
CA TRP A 154 -3.53 -4.19 -29.20
C TRP A 154 -2.70 -3.75 -30.41
N GLU A 155 -2.66 -2.45 -30.70
CA GLU A 155 -1.93 -1.87 -31.86
C GLU A 155 -2.24 -2.53 -33.22
N GLY A 156 -3.42 -3.14 -33.36
CA GLY A 156 -3.83 -3.86 -34.58
C GLY A 156 -3.59 -5.36 -34.56
N GLU A 157 -2.83 -5.88 -33.59
CA GLU A 157 -2.49 -7.29 -33.42
C GLU A 157 -3.41 -8.00 -32.42
N ALA A 158 -3.87 -9.21 -32.77
CA ALA A 158 -4.66 -10.06 -31.88
C ALA A 158 -3.79 -10.62 -30.76
N LEU A 159 -4.31 -10.60 -29.53
CA LEU A 159 -3.58 -11.06 -28.35
C LEU A 159 -3.96 -12.51 -28.01
N GLU A 160 -2.93 -13.37 -27.91
CA GLU A 160 -3.08 -14.75 -27.45
C GLU A 160 -3.40 -14.84 -25.95
N ASP A 161 -4.27 -15.77 -25.57
CA ASP A 161 -4.76 -15.94 -24.20
C ASP A 161 -3.67 -16.17 -23.15
N GLN A 162 -2.58 -16.84 -23.53
CA GLN A 162 -1.45 -17.16 -22.65
C GLN A 162 -0.43 -16.02 -22.54
N ARG A 163 -0.52 -14.99 -23.38
CA ARG A 163 0.41 -13.85 -23.36
C ARG A 163 0.21 -13.04 -22.09
N LEU A 164 1.31 -12.69 -21.41
CA LEU A 164 1.24 -11.90 -20.19
C LEU A 164 1.03 -10.42 -20.51
N ILE A 165 0.30 -9.71 -19.65
CA ILE A 165 0.10 -8.27 -19.76
C ILE A 165 1.43 -7.50 -19.68
N GLY A 166 2.40 -8.00 -18.90
CA GLY A 166 3.74 -7.44 -18.84
C GLY A 166 4.52 -7.51 -20.16
N ASP A 167 4.22 -8.48 -21.03
CA ASP A 167 4.90 -8.67 -22.32
C ASP A 167 4.29 -7.84 -23.47
N ILE A 168 3.15 -7.20 -23.21
CA ILE A 168 2.44 -6.36 -24.18
C ILE A 168 2.94 -4.91 -24.12
N CYS A 169 3.45 -4.44 -22.97
CA CYS A 169 3.87 -3.06 -22.78
C CYS A 169 5.14 -2.94 -21.93
N LYS A 170 6.23 -2.41 -22.53
CA LYS A 170 7.54 -2.24 -21.88
C LYS A 170 7.71 -0.90 -21.15
N ASP A 171 6.86 0.11 -21.43
CA ASP A 171 6.97 1.45 -20.84
C ASP A 171 6.04 1.64 -19.65
N ASN A 172 6.49 2.37 -18.62
CA ASN A 172 5.81 2.44 -17.32
C ASN A 172 4.53 3.29 -17.30
N ASP A 173 4.29 4.16 -18.30
CA ASP A 173 3.20 5.17 -18.26
C ASP A 173 2.06 4.97 -19.29
N ALA A 174 2.04 3.89 -20.06
CA ALA A 174 1.03 3.71 -21.10
C ALA A 174 -0.27 3.09 -20.54
N VAL A 175 -1.38 3.82 -20.67
CA VAL A 175 -2.73 3.26 -20.62
C VAL A 175 -2.90 2.33 -21.83
N ILE A 176 -3.12 1.04 -21.59
CA ILE A 176 -3.27 0.06 -22.66
C ILE A 176 -4.70 0.09 -23.18
N HIS A 177 -4.91 0.64 -24.37
CA HIS A 177 -6.18 0.59 -25.10
C HIS A 177 -6.41 -0.76 -25.80
N LEU A 178 -7.14 -1.67 -25.16
CA LEU A 178 -7.53 -2.94 -25.78
C LEU A 178 -8.88 -2.82 -26.49
N LEU A 179 -8.96 -3.33 -27.72
CA LEU A 179 -10.22 -3.39 -28.48
C LEU A 179 -10.82 -4.80 -28.41
N VAL A 180 -12.12 -4.93 -28.15
CA VAL A 180 -12.83 -6.22 -28.23
C VAL A 180 -13.46 -6.38 -29.62
N ARG A 181 -13.02 -7.38 -30.39
CA ARG A 181 -13.70 -7.84 -31.63
C ARG A 181 -14.52 -9.09 -31.35
N MET A 182 -15.60 -9.25 -32.10
CA MET A 182 -16.43 -10.46 -32.08
C MET A 182 -16.20 -11.25 -33.36
N THR A 183 -15.87 -12.53 -33.24
CA THR A 183 -15.66 -13.43 -34.37
C THR A 183 -16.98 -14.10 -34.77
N ASP A 184 -17.73 -13.41 -35.62
CA ASP A 184 -18.82 -13.82 -36.50
C ASP A 184 -20.08 -14.55 -35.96
N THR A 185 -21.19 -13.84 -36.16
CA THR A 185 -22.51 -14.40 -36.46
C THR A 185 -22.41 -15.35 -37.65
N LYS A 186 -22.95 -16.57 -37.51
CA LYS A 186 -23.20 -17.49 -38.63
C LYS A 186 -24.22 -16.87 -39.59
N VAL A 187 -23.77 -16.04 -40.54
CA VAL A 187 -24.61 -15.61 -41.66
C VAL A 187 -24.75 -16.79 -42.62
N ARG A 188 -25.86 -17.53 -42.53
CA ARG A 188 -26.28 -18.45 -43.58
C ARG A 188 -27.00 -17.66 -44.66
N THR A 189 -26.32 -17.36 -45.77
CA THR A 189 -26.97 -16.87 -46.98
C THR A 189 -27.52 -18.05 -47.79
N GLN A 190 -28.84 -18.12 -47.99
CA GLN A 190 -29.41 -18.85 -49.13
C GLN A 190 -29.66 -17.84 -50.27
N PRO A 191 -29.33 -18.20 -51.53
CA PRO A 191 -29.50 -17.29 -52.65
C PRO A 191 -30.97 -17.30 -53.11
N VAL A 192 -31.59 -16.11 -53.15
CA VAL A 192 -32.79 -15.84 -53.96
C VAL A 192 -32.54 -14.53 -54.70
N GLU A 193 -32.92 -14.50 -55.98
CA GLU A 193 -32.55 -13.47 -56.94
C GLU A 193 -32.94 -12.04 -56.53
N LYS A 194 -31.96 -11.13 -56.69
CA LYS A 194 -32.05 -9.66 -56.76
C LYS A 194 -32.90 -9.00 -55.66
N ASP A 195 -32.27 -8.88 -54.49
CA ASP A 195 -32.19 -7.70 -53.60
C ASP A 195 -32.04 -8.20 -52.14
N PHE A 196 -30.92 -7.88 -51.47
CA PHE A 196 -30.69 -8.24 -50.07
C PHE A 196 -31.10 -7.08 -49.16
N GLU A 197 -32.25 -7.20 -48.49
CA GLU A 197 -32.65 -6.36 -47.36
C GLU A 197 -32.15 -7.03 -46.07
N LEU A 198 -31.25 -6.37 -45.33
CA LEU A 198 -30.70 -6.82 -44.05
C LEU A 198 -31.47 -6.14 -42.90
N SER A 199 -32.48 -6.83 -42.35
CA SER A 199 -33.15 -6.40 -41.12
C SER A 199 -32.45 -7.00 -39.89
N ILE A 200 -31.92 -6.14 -39.02
CA ILE A 200 -31.47 -6.54 -37.67
C ILE A 200 -32.64 -6.30 -36.71
N GLU A 201 -33.35 -7.37 -36.33
CA GLU A 201 -34.26 -7.33 -35.20
C GLU A 201 -33.46 -7.37 -33.89
N ALA A 202 -33.30 -6.20 -33.26
CA ALA A 202 -33.01 -6.13 -31.83
C ALA A 202 -34.35 -6.25 -31.08
N SER A 203 -34.62 -7.40 -30.48
CA SER A 203 -35.77 -7.59 -29.60
C SER A 203 -35.58 -6.77 -28.31
N PHE A 204 -36.13 -5.56 -28.30
CA PHE A 204 -36.28 -4.74 -27.09
C PHE A 204 -37.53 -5.20 -26.32
N ALA A 205 -37.34 -5.89 -25.20
CA ALA A 205 -38.41 -6.07 -24.23
C ALA A 205 -38.45 -4.86 -23.29
N HIS A 206 -39.36 -3.91 -23.59
CA HIS A 206 -39.78 -2.88 -22.65
C HIS A 206 -40.90 -3.44 -21.78
N ASP A 207 -40.65 -3.62 -20.47
CA ASP A 207 -41.74 -3.82 -19.52
C ASP A 207 -42.38 -2.47 -19.18
N ALA A 208 -43.67 -2.40 -19.49
CA ALA A 208 -44.56 -1.27 -19.33
C ALA A 208 -45.03 -1.11 -17.87
N VAL A 209 -45.17 0.14 -17.42
CA VAL A 209 -45.98 0.52 -16.25
C VAL A 209 -47.29 1.15 -16.79
N PRO A 210 -48.49 0.70 -16.37
CA PRO A 210 -49.73 1.29 -16.85
C PRO A 210 -50.19 2.50 -16.01
N ASN A 211 -50.46 3.59 -16.74
CA ASN A 211 -51.54 4.58 -16.61
C ASN A 211 -52.08 5.00 -15.23
N LEU A 212 -52.16 6.32 -15.00
CA LEU A 212 -53.37 7.02 -14.56
C LEU A 212 -53.27 8.53 -14.86
N ALA A 213 -54.44 9.12 -15.09
CA ALA A 213 -54.70 10.28 -15.95
C ALA A 213 -54.44 11.67 -15.34
N ALA A 214 -54.38 12.66 -16.23
CA ALA A 214 -54.38 14.09 -15.94
C ALA A 214 -55.76 14.59 -15.50
N ASP A 215 -55.81 15.44 -14.46
CA ASP A 215 -56.37 16.80 -14.54
C ASP A 215 -56.26 17.59 -13.22
N GLN A 216 -56.23 18.91 -13.39
CA GLN A 216 -56.47 20.01 -12.42
C GLN A 216 -55.25 20.72 -11.79
N LEU A 217 -54.89 21.85 -12.41
CA LEU A 217 -54.16 22.97 -11.80
C LEU A 217 -55.04 23.71 -10.76
N GLY A 218 -54.44 24.04 -9.61
CA GLY A 218 -54.92 25.00 -8.61
C GLY A 218 -53.76 25.43 -7.68
N PRO A 219 -53.81 26.64 -7.07
CA PRO A 219 -52.65 27.51 -6.91
C PRO A 219 -51.68 27.15 -5.78
N VAL A 220 -50.43 27.51 -6.02
CA VAL A 220 -49.30 27.50 -5.07
C VAL A 220 -49.66 28.26 -3.79
N SER A 221 -49.49 27.60 -2.65
CA SER A 221 -49.38 28.25 -1.35
C SER A 221 -48.25 27.60 -0.55
N ILE A 222 -47.18 28.36 -0.37
CA ILE A 222 -45.96 27.96 0.34
C ILE A 222 -46.28 27.88 1.84
N THR A 223 -46.27 26.68 2.41
CA THR A 223 -46.17 26.50 3.86
C THR A 223 -45.23 25.34 4.18
N ASN A 224 -44.18 25.67 4.93
CA ASN A 224 -43.18 24.75 5.48
C ASN A 224 -43.86 23.59 6.23
N LYS A 225 -43.92 22.42 5.59
CA LYS A 225 -44.15 21.15 6.28
C LYS A 225 -42.96 20.24 6.03
N VAL A 226 -42.27 19.96 7.14
CA VAL A 226 -41.22 18.94 7.29
C VAL A 226 -41.73 17.63 6.70
N LEU A 227 -41.36 17.37 5.45
CA LEU A 227 -41.53 16.06 4.82
C LEU A 227 -40.48 15.15 5.44
N LYS A 228 -40.95 14.23 6.29
CA LYS A 228 -40.22 13.03 6.69
C LYS A 228 -39.57 12.44 5.44
N ARG A 229 -38.25 12.50 5.41
CA ARG A 229 -37.41 11.90 4.37
C ARG A 229 -37.81 10.42 4.31
N ASN A 230 -38.41 9.98 3.21
CA ASN A 230 -38.62 8.56 2.96
C ASN A 230 -37.26 7.88 3.11
N GLN A 231 -37.13 7.01 4.11
CA GLN A 231 -35.98 6.12 4.29
C GLN A 231 -35.98 5.13 3.12
N SER A 232 -35.45 5.56 1.96
CA SER A 232 -34.75 4.62 1.11
C SER A 232 -33.57 4.13 1.95
N THR A 233 -33.56 2.85 2.34
CA THR A 233 -32.41 2.19 2.95
C THR A 233 -31.16 2.55 2.16
N ARG A 234 -30.33 3.45 2.69
CA ARG A 234 -29.06 3.80 2.05
C ARG A 234 -28.24 2.52 1.96
N GLU A 235 -27.88 2.12 0.75
CA GLU A 235 -27.09 0.91 0.49
C GLU A 235 -25.61 1.08 0.89
N PHE A 236 -25.23 2.27 1.35
CA PHE A 236 -23.88 2.61 1.79
C PHE A 236 -23.88 3.62 2.94
N LEU A 237 -22.75 3.69 3.65
CA LEU A 237 -22.46 4.66 4.72
C LEU A 237 -21.07 5.26 4.47
N LEU A 238 -20.92 6.56 4.71
CA LEU A 238 -19.61 7.21 4.86
C LEU A 238 -19.75 8.33 5.88
N GLU A 239 -19.23 8.10 7.08
CA GLU A 239 -19.33 9.04 8.20
C GLU A 239 -17.96 9.23 8.86
N PRO A 240 -17.44 10.46 8.93
CA PRO A 240 -16.22 10.73 9.66
C PRO A 240 -16.40 10.49 11.17
N ILE A 241 -15.38 9.91 11.80
CA ILE A 241 -15.37 9.66 13.24
C ILE A 241 -14.75 10.88 13.93
N TYR A 242 -15.57 11.61 14.68
CA TYR A 242 -15.11 12.68 15.57
C TYR A 242 -15.33 12.25 17.01
N ASN A 243 -14.25 12.07 17.78
CA ASN A 243 -14.38 11.73 19.20
C ASN A 243 -14.87 12.91 20.06
N ASN A 244 -14.81 14.15 19.57
CA ASN A 244 -15.31 15.34 20.27
C ASN A 244 -16.17 16.22 19.35
N SER A 245 -17.37 16.58 19.83
CA SER A 245 -18.37 17.41 19.15
C SER A 245 -17.91 18.86 18.84
N ASN A 246 -16.77 19.29 19.38
CA ASN A 246 -16.20 20.63 19.17
C ASN A 246 -15.06 20.68 18.13
N ILE A 247 -14.67 19.54 17.54
CA ILE A 247 -13.58 19.52 16.54
C ILE A 247 -14.16 19.89 15.18
N LYS A 248 -13.92 21.14 14.74
CA LYS A 248 -14.24 21.56 13.37
C LYS A 248 -13.30 20.89 12.37
N THR A 249 -13.84 20.14 11.41
CA THR A 249 -13.05 19.60 10.31
C THR A 249 -12.45 20.68 9.44
N THR A 250 -11.29 20.37 8.85
CA THR A 250 -10.63 21.27 7.90
C THR A 250 -11.40 21.28 6.58
N PRO A 251 -11.40 22.39 5.83
CA PRO A 251 -12.03 22.44 4.51
C PRO A 251 -11.54 21.33 3.58
N VAL A 252 -10.25 21.00 3.62
CA VAL A 252 -9.64 19.93 2.80
C VAL A 252 -10.21 18.56 3.15
N ILE A 253 -10.39 18.24 4.44
CA ILE A 253 -11.01 16.97 4.87
C ILE A 253 -12.51 16.95 4.56
N GLN A 254 -13.20 18.09 4.67
CA GLN A 254 -14.61 18.20 4.25
C GLN A 254 -14.77 17.93 2.77
N GLU A 255 -13.89 18.50 1.93
CA GLU A 255 -13.92 18.27 0.49
C GLU A 255 -13.59 16.81 0.17
N LEU A 256 -12.57 16.21 0.80
CA LEU A 256 -12.25 14.78 0.67
C LEU A 256 -13.47 13.88 0.92
N ILE A 257 -14.18 14.12 2.03
CA ILE A 257 -15.38 13.34 2.39
C ILE A 257 -16.50 13.59 1.37
N LYS A 258 -16.72 14.86 0.99
CA LYS A 258 -17.75 15.26 0.03
C LYS A 258 -17.55 14.59 -1.33
N VAL A 259 -16.37 14.69 -1.93
CA VAL A 259 -16.12 14.09 -3.26
C VAL A 259 -16.18 12.56 -3.23
N THR A 260 -15.78 11.94 -2.12
CA THR A 260 -15.92 10.49 -1.93
C THR A 260 -17.40 10.09 -1.83
N LEU A 261 -18.19 10.85 -1.07
CA LEU A 261 -19.62 10.63 -0.90
C LEU A 261 -20.37 10.80 -2.24
N GLU A 262 -20.04 11.81 -3.03
CA GLU A 262 -20.62 12.04 -4.36
C GLU A 262 -20.39 10.85 -5.31
N GLY A 263 -19.22 10.21 -5.23
CA GLY A 263 -18.94 8.96 -5.94
C GLY A 263 -19.88 7.83 -5.54
N LEU A 264 -19.99 7.57 -4.23
CA LEU A 264 -20.86 6.52 -3.69
C LEU A 264 -22.36 6.79 -4.01
N GLU A 265 -22.80 8.05 -3.90
CA GLU A 265 -24.16 8.48 -4.25
C GLU A 265 -24.51 8.26 -5.72
N LYS A 266 -23.51 8.26 -6.61
CA LYS A 266 -23.66 7.92 -8.04
C LYS A 266 -23.50 6.43 -8.33
N GLY A 267 -23.47 5.58 -7.30
CA GLY A 267 -23.35 4.13 -7.43
C GLY A 267 -21.95 3.66 -7.85
N ARG A 268 -20.91 4.46 -7.61
CA ARG A 268 -19.53 4.06 -7.88
C ARG A 268 -19.05 3.15 -6.77
N LYS A 269 -18.76 1.90 -7.13
CA LYS A 269 -18.32 0.89 -6.18
C LYS A 269 -16.86 1.13 -5.79
N PRO A 270 -16.49 0.96 -4.51
CA PRO A 270 -15.09 0.87 -4.10
C PRO A 270 -14.35 -0.19 -4.89
N VAL A 271 -13.16 0.12 -5.38
CA VAL A 271 -12.32 -0.81 -6.13
C VAL A 271 -11.21 -1.30 -5.21
N GLN A 272 -11.26 -2.58 -4.82
CA GLN A 272 -10.18 -3.18 -4.04
C GLN A 272 -8.89 -3.13 -4.86
N SER A 273 -7.84 -2.55 -4.27
CA SER A 273 -6.49 -2.66 -4.80
C SER A 273 -6.09 -4.14 -4.85
N SER A 274 -5.35 -4.57 -5.86
CA SER A 274 -4.74 -5.91 -5.92
C SER A 274 -3.44 -6.00 -5.10
N GLU A 275 -3.03 -4.89 -4.51
CA GLU A 275 -1.72 -4.72 -3.90
C GLU A 275 -1.83 -4.37 -2.41
N GLY A 276 -0.70 -4.45 -1.71
CA GLY A 276 -0.63 -4.36 -0.27
C GLY A 276 -0.99 -5.68 0.43
N SER A 277 -0.65 -5.75 1.71
CA SER A 277 -0.87 -6.91 2.58
C SER A 277 -2.27 -6.97 3.19
N GLY A 278 -3.08 -5.91 3.04
CA GLY A 278 -4.42 -5.80 3.61
C GLY A 278 -5.45 -5.28 2.61
N GLY A 279 -6.64 -4.96 3.13
CA GLY A 279 -7.71 -4.30 2.38
C GLY A 279 -7.41 -2.82 2.15
N ALA A 280 -7.28 -2.43 0.88
CA ALA A 280 -7.20 -1.03 0.47
C ALA A 280 -8.15 -0.82 -0.71
N TYR A 281 -8.99 0.20 -0.64
CA TYR A 281 -10.07 0.42 -1.59
C TYR A 281 -9.95 1.81 -2.21
N LEU A 282 -9.79 1.85 -3.52
CA LEU A 282 -9.78 3.08 -4.30
C LEU A 282 -11.23 3.54 -4.51
N MET A 283 -11.52 4.74 -4.05
CA MET A 283 -12.83 5.38 -4.15
C MET A 283 -12.84 6.32 -5.35
N GLN A 284 -13.94 6.34 -6.09
CA GLN A 284 -14.03 7.08 -7.36
C GLN A 284 -14.79 8.40 -7.20
N ASP A 285 -14.54 9.35 -8.10
CA ASP A 285 -15.37 10.54 -8.26
C ASP A 285 -16.78 10.19 -8.79
N SER A 286 -17.68 11.17 -8.83
CA SER A 286 -19.06 11.00 -9.31
C SER A 286 -19.16 10.47 -10.76
N PHE A 287 -18.16 10.77 -11.59
CA PHE A 287 -18.08 10.31 -12.98
C PHE A 287 -17.50 8.89 -13.12
N GLY A 288 -16.82 8.37 -12.11
CA GLY A 288 -16.10 7.09 -12.18
C GLY A 288 -14.81 7.17 -13.00
N LEU A 289 -14.31 8.37 -13.28
CA LEU A 289 -13.15 8.62 -14.16
C LEU A 289 -11.85 8.74 -13.38
N LYS A 290 -11.92 9.16 -12.12
CA LYS A 290 -10.75 9.40 -11.28
C LYS A 290 -10.92 8.77 -9.91
N TYR A 291 -9.80 8.42 -9.30
CA TYR A 291 -9.76 8.11 -7.88
C TYR A 291 -9.60 9.38 -7.07
N VAL A 292 -10.37 9.47 -5.99
CA VAL A 292 -10.41 10.65 -5.10
C VAL A 292 -9.90 10.33 -3.71
N SER A 293 -10.02 9.08 -3.27
CA SER A 293 -9.55 8.65 -1.96
C SER A 293 -9.22 7.15 -1.92
N VAL A 294 -8.49 6.76 -0.89
CA VAL A 294 -8.16 5.38 -0.57
C VAL A 294 -8.70 5.09 0.83
N PHE A 295 -9.57 4.10 0.96
CA PHE A 295 -10.10 3.63 2.24
C PHE A 295 -9.39 2.33 2.66
N LYS A 296 -8.86 2.28 3.88
CA LYS A 296 -8.20 1.09 4.46
C LYS A 296 -8.94 0.66 5.74
N PRO A 297 -9.79 -0.38 5.68
CA PRO A 297 -10.49 -0.90 6.86
C PRO A 297 -9.53 -1.54 7.87
N THR A 298 -9.76 -1.29 9.17
CA THR A 298 -8.94 -1.86 10.26
C THR A 298 -9.09 -3.38 10.36
N ASP A 299 -10.30 -3.90 10.12
CA ASP A 299 -10.60 -5.34 10.19
C ASP A 299 -10.03 -6.13 9.00
N GLU A 300 -9.55 -5.44 7.96
CA GLU A 300 -8.91 -6.02 6.78
C GLU A 300 -7.40 -5.76 6.75
N GLU A 301 -6.83 -5.21 7.84
CA GLU A 301 -5.39 -5.02 7.97
C GLU A 301 -4.63 -6.36 7.84
N PRO A 302 -3.32 -6.31 7.56
CA PRO A 302 -2.50 -7.50 7.60
C PRO A 302 -2.63 -8.23 8.95
N MET A 303 -2.94 -9.53 8.88
CA MET A 303 -3.20 -10.40 10.04
C MET A 303 -4.47 -10.08 10.84
N ALA A 304 -5.33 -9.18 10.35
CA ALA A 304 -6.68 -8.97 10.90
C ALA A 304 -7.63 -10.10 10.51
N ILE A 305 -8.74 -10.22 11.24
CA ILE A 305 -9.69 -11.33 11.10
C ILE A 305 -10.31 -11.43 9.70
N ASN A 306 -10.53 -10.29 9.03
CA ASN A 306 -11.12 -10.24 7.69
C ASN A 306 -10.08 -9.87 6.63
N ASN A 307 -8.80 -10.22 6.84
CA ASN A 307 -7.74 -9.93 5.87
C ASN A 307 -8.04 -10.60 4.50
N PRO A 308 -8.18 -9.83 3.41
CA PRO A 308 -8.56 -10.37 2.10
C PRO A 308 -7.40 -11.08 1.36
N ARG A 309 -6.18 -11.06 1.92
CA ARG A 309 -4.98 -11.64 1.31
C ARG A 309 -4.64 -13.03 1.82
N GLY A 310 -5.41 -13.56 2.78
CA GLY A 310 -5.16 -14.87 3.37
C GLY A 310 -3.89 -14.91 4.22
N LEU A 311 -3.46 -13.77 4.77
CA LEU A 311 -2.41 -13.75 5.79
C LEU A 311 -2.92 -14.41 7.08
N PRO A 312 -2.04 -15.07 7.86
CA PRO A 312 -2.42 -15.69 9.12
C PRO A 312 -2.93 -14.64 10.10
N ILE A 313 -3.96 -14.99 10.87
CA ILE A 313 -4.51 -14.14 11.92
C ILE A 313 -3.49 -14.01 13.04
N SER A 314 -3.33 -12.80 13.57
CA SER A 314 -2.45 -12.57 14.72
C SER A 314 -2.97 -13.25 15.98
N VAL A 315 -2.08 -13.94 16.69
CA VAL A 315 -2.42 -14.70 17.91
C VAL A 315 -2.28 -13.87 19.19
N ASP A 316 -1.36 -12.90 19.18
CA ASP A 316 -1.01 -12.03 20.32
C ASP A 316 -1.35 -10.55 20.07
N GLY A 317 -1.93 -10.27 18.90
CA GLY A 317 -2.28 -8.92 18.45
C GLY A 317 -1.12 -8.14 17.84
N GLU A 318 0.08 -8.72 17.74
CA GLU A 318 1.21 -8.12 17.03
C GLU A 318 0.96 -8.13 15.51
N GLY A 319 1.28 -7.02 14.85
CA GLY A 319 1.18 -6.87 13.39
C GLY A 319 2.45 -7.30 12.65
N LEU A 320 2.50 -6.98 11.34
CA LEU A 320 3.63 -7.36 10.47
C LEU A 320 5.01 -6.87 10.92
N LYS A 321 5.04 -5.78 11.69
CA LYS A 321 6.25 -5.13 12.20
C LYS A 321 6.24 -5.21 13.72
N LYS A 322 7.39 -5.58 14.28
CA LYS A 322 7.60 -5.57 15.74
C LYS A 322 7.27 -4.20 16.31
N GLY A 323 6.51 -4.22 17.40
CA GLY A 323 6.01 -3.04 18.09
C GLY A 323 4.83 -2.33 17.44
N THR A 324 4.20 -2.96 16.44
CA THR A 324 2.91 -2.52 15.90
C THR A 324 1.85 -3.56 16.22
N ARG A 325 0.59 -3.11 16.35
CA ARG A 325 -0.55 -3.99 16.63
C ARG A 325 -1.52 -3.99 15.47
N VAL A 326 -2.16 -5.13 15.24
CA VAL A 326 -3.23 -5.28 14.25
C VAL A 326 -4.41 -4.38 14.60
N GLU A 327 -5.12 -3.90 13.59
CA GLU A 327 -6.29 -3.00 13.68
C GLU A 327 -5.96 -1.59 14.19
N GLN A 328 -4.67 -1.24 14.28
CA GLN A 328 -4.21 0.09 14.69
C GLN A 328 -3.52 0.88 13.57
N GLY A 329 -3.35 0.28 12.38
CA GLY A 329 -2.72 0.94 11.23
C GLY A 329 -3.47 2.19 10.77
N ALA A 330 -4.80 2.13 10.73
CA ALA A 330 -5.63 3.28 10.35
C ALA A 330 -5.40 4.52 11.24
N LEU A 331 -5.23 4.33 12.56
CA LEU A 331 -4.95 5.42 13.49
C LEU A 331 -3.57 6.05 13.24
N ARG A 332 -2.58 5.22 12.92
CA ARG A 332 -1.21 5.65 12.60
C ARG A 332 -1.15 6.44 11.29
N GLU A 333 -1.93 6.06 10.28
CA GLU A 333 -2.11 6.82 9.04
C GLU A 333 -2.65 8.23 9.29
N VAL A 334 -3.68 8.33 10.13
CA VAL A 334 -4.28 9.62 10.51
C VAL A 334 -3.30 10.45 11.34
N ALA A 335 -2.56 9.82 12.25
CA ALA A 335 -1.55 10.48 13.05
C ALA A 335 -0.41 11.05 12.21
N ALA A 336 0.08 10.31 11.21
CA ALA A 336 1.12 10.79 10.31
C ALA A 336 0.70 12.09 9.60
N TYR A 337 -0.56 12.18 9.14
CA TYR A 337 -1.09 13.42 8.57
C TYR A 337 -1.20 14.56 9.60
N ILE A 338 -1.66 14.26 10.81
CA ILE A 338 -1.81 15.27 11.88
C ILE A 338 -0.44 15.84 12.29
N LEU A 339 0.56 14.95 12.40
CA LEU A 339 1.92 15.27 12.85
C LEU A 339 2.83 15.79 11.75
N ASP A 340 2.43 15.67 10.48
CA ASP A 340 3.09 16.37 9.37
C ASP A 340 2.73 17.86 9.39
N HIS A 341 3.44 18.62 10.23
CA HIS A 341 3.18 20.04 10.43
C HIS A 341 3.67 20.88 9.26
N PRO A 342 2.93 21.92 8.86
CA PRO A 342 3.42 22.93 7.92
C PRO A 342 4.70 23.62 8.40
N ARG A 343 5.47 24.21 7.48
CA ARG A 343 6.70 24.97 7.81
C ARG A 343 6.46 26.12 8.79
N LYS A 344 5.26 26.72 8.78
CA LYS A 344 4.92 27.86 9.65
C LYS A 344 4.54 27.44 11.08
N GLY A 345 4.68 26.16 11.43
CA GLY A 345 4.48 25.65 12.78
C GLY A 345 3.32 24.66 12.89
N LEU A 346 2.85 24.45 14.12
CA LEU A 346 1.91 23.38 14.46
C LEU A 346 0.65 23.41 13.59
N ARG A 347 0.27 22.23 13.08
CA ARG A 347 -0.98 22.03 12.35
C ARG A 347 -2.16 22.36 13.26
N SER A 348 -2.79 23.51 13.01
CA SER A 348 -3.92 24.03 13.80
C SER A 348 -5.12 24.33 12.91
N HIS A 349 -6.31 24.46 13.50
CA HIS A 349 -7.52 24.82 12.76
C HIS A 349 -7.42 26.14 11.98
N ARG A 350 -6.48 27.04 12.33
CA ARG A 350 -6.32 28.35 11.69
C ARG A 350 -5.35 28.33 10.50
N ASN A 351 -4.39 27.41 10.46
CA ASN A 351 -3.37 27.29 9.40
C ASN A 351 -3.51 25.96 8.61
N ASN A 352 -4.69 25.34 8.65
CA ASN A 352 -4.91 23.96 8.22
C ASN A 352 -5.04 23.76 6.70
N GLU A 353 -4.88 24.83 5.92
CA GLU A 353 -4.83 24.78 4.45
C GLU A 353 -3.40 24.62 3.93
N GLU A 354 -2.39 24.84 4.78
CA GLU A 354 -1.00 24.65 4.36
C GLU A 354 -0.64 23.16 4.31
N GLN A 355 0.08 22.82 3.24
CA GLN A 355 0.66 21.50 3.07
C GLN A 355 1.62 21.22 4.23
N GLY A 356 1.59 19.98 4.75
CA GLY A 356 2.59 19.56 5.73
C GLY A 356 3.99 19.58 5.13
N PHE A 357 5.00 19.62 5.99
CA PHE A 357 6.40 19.69 5.59
C PHE A 357 6.80 18.53 4.68
N ALA A 358 6.42 17.31 5.05
CA ALA A 358 6.68 16.09 4.28
C ALA A 358 5.65 15.86 3.16
N GLY A 359 4.46 16.46 3.28
CA GLY A 359 3.42 16.37 2.26
C GLY A 359 2.55 15.12 2.39
N VAL A 360 2.35 14.61 3.61
CA VAL A 360 1.42 13.50 3.87
C VAL A 360 0.01 13.90 3.40
N PRO A 361 -0.65 13.10 2.55
CA PRO A 361 -1.97 13.44 2.07
C PRO A 361 -3.01 13.54 3.20
N PRO A 362 -4.01 14.43 3.07
CA PRO A 362 -5.13 14.53 4.00
C PRO A 362 -5.73 13.18 4.32
N THR A 363 -5.74 12.81 5.60
CA THR A 363 -6.18 11.51 6.07
C THR A 363 -7.09 11.65 7.29
N VAL A 364 -8.21 10.92 7.32
CA VAL A 364 -9.21 10.99 8.40
C VAL A 364 -9.79 9.61 8.73
N MET A 365 -10.16 9.38 9.99
CA MET A 365 -10.91 8.17 10.39
C MET A 365 -12.36 8.27 9.93
N VAL A 366 -12.88 7.21 9.31
CA VAL A 366 -14.28 7.12 8.88
C VAL A 366 -14.89 5.77 9.21
N LYS A 367 -16.21 5.76 9.40
CA LYS A 367 -17.07 4.59 9.25
C LYS A 367 -17.52 4.52 7.80
N CYS A 368 -17.34 3.37 7.16
CA CYS A 368 -17.81 3.16 5.81
C CYS A 368 -18.51 1.80 5.69
N MET A 369 -19.62 1.75 4.96
CA MET A 369 -20.35 0.53 4.67
C MET A 369 -20.62 0.50 3.17
N HIS A 370 -20.26 -0.59 2.51
CA HIS A 370 -20.55 -0.82 1.10
C HIS A 370 -20.40 -2.31 0.80
N GLU A 371 -21.17 -2.84 -0.15
CA GLU A 371 -21.06 -4.22 -0.65
C GLU A 371 -19.73 -4.54 -1.35
N GLY A 372 -18.92 -3.51 -1.66
CA GLY A 372 -17.70 -3.64 -2.45
C GLY A 372 -16.47 -3.98 -1.60
N PHE A 373 -16.63 -3.97 -0.28
CA PHE A 373 -15.60 -4.37 0.67
C PHE A 373 -15.59 -5.88 0.88
N HIS A 374 -14.56 -6.39 1.55
CA HIS A 374 -14.45 -7.82 1.84
C HIS A 374 -15.36 -8.20 3.01
N HIS A 375 -16.36 -9.05 2.73
CA HIS A 375 -17.31 -9.56 3.72
C HIS A 375 -17.31 -11.10 3.67
N PRO A 376 -16.52 -11.79 4.51
CA PRO A 376 -16.42 -13.26 4.49
C PRO A 376 -17.77 -13.98 4.64
N GLU A 377 -18.68 -13.42 5.44
CA GLU A 377 -20.02 -13.98 5.69
C GLU A 377 -21.11 -13.46 4.72
N GLY A 378 -20.69 -12.73 3.68
CA GLY A 378 -21.58 -12.06 2.73
C GLY A 378 -22.09 -10.69 3.21
N TYR A 379 -22.58 -9.89 2.26
CA TYR A 379 -23.12 -8.56 2.54
C TYR A 379 -24.63 -8.62 2.80
N LYS A 380 -25.08 -8.10 3.95
CA LYS A 380 -26.49 -8.13 4.36
C LYS A 380 -27.08 -6.73 4.63
N ASN A 381 -26.33 -5.67 4.31
CA ASN A 381 -26.70 -4.27 4.55
C ASN A 381 -27.19 -4.01 6.00
N VAL A 382 -26.46 -4.57 6.97
CA VAL A 382 -26.73 -4.42 8.42
C VAL A 382 -25.55 -3.76 9.10
N SER A 383 -25.73 -3.32 10.36
CA SER A 383 -24.69 -2.63 11.13
C SER A 383 -23.38 -3.42 11.27
N SER A 384 -23.40 -4.76 11.20
CA SER A 384 -22.20 -5.59 11.21
C SER A 384 -21.36 -5.50 9.93
N ASN A 385 -21.89 -4.93 8.83
CA ASN A 385 -21.13 -4.65 7.61
C ASN A 385 -20.44 -3.28 7.64
N VAL A 386 -20.63 -2.47 8.69
CA VAL A 386 -19.93 -1.19 8.85
C VAL A 386 -18.48 -1.46 9.21
N LYS A 387 -17.57 -0.94 8.39
CA LYS A 387 -16.12 -0.98 8.60
C LYS A 387 -15.61 0.35 9.11
N ILE A 388 -14.60 0.30 9.97
CA ILE A 388 -13.87 1.49 10.46
C ILE A 388 -12.50 1.48 9.79
N GLY A 389 -12.00 2.64 9.38
CA GLY A 389 -10.72 2.70 8.69
C GLY A 389 -10.24 4.12 8.42
N SER A 390 -9.04 4.23 7.85
CA SER A 390 -8.51 5.50 7.39
C SER A 390 -8.99 5.78 5.97
N LEU A 391 -9.41 7.03 5.73
CA LEU A 391 -9.71 7.57 4.40
C LEU A 391 -8.65 8.61 4.06
N GLN A 392 -7.78 8.29 3.12
CA GLN A 392 -6.68 9.16 2.66
C GLN A 392 -7.01 9.72 1.28
N MET A 393 -6.70 10.99 1.05
CA MET A 393 -6.87 11.63 -0.26
C MET A 393 -5.97 10.95 -1.31
N PHE A 394 -6.55 10.62 -2.46
CA PHE A 394 -5.79 10.07 -3.58
C PHE A 394 -5.03 11.21 -4.27
N MET A 395 -3.71 11.08 -4.34
CA MET A 395 -2.84 12.07 -4.97
C MET A 395 -2.55 11.68 -6.41
N LYS A 396 -2.76 12.62 -7.35
CA LYS A 396 -2.31 12.44 -8.74
C LYS A 396 -0.78 12.30 -8.75
N ASN A 397 -0.30 11.22 -9.34
CA ASN A 397 1.11 10.84 -9.38
C ASN A 397 1.45 10.21 -10.74
N ILE A 398 2.73 10.01 -10.99
CA ILE A 398 3.30 9.38 -12.19
C ILE A 398 4.00 8.05 -11.83
N GLY A 399 3.59 7.42 -10.74
CA GLY A 399 4.22 6.20 -10.20
C GLY A 399 4.86 6.41 -8.83
N SER A 400 5.53 5.37 -8.33
CA SER A 400 6.27 5.41 -7.06
C SER A 400 7.78 5.50 -7.29
N CYS A 401 8.53 5.83 -6.24
CA CYS A 401 9.99 5.90 -6.30
C CYS A 401 10.65 4.57 -6.65
N GLU A 402 9.93 3.45 -6.57
CA GLU A 402 10.50 2.15 -6.91
C GLU A 402 10.67 1.90 -8.41
N ASP A 403 9.92 2.64 -9.23
CA ASP A 403 9.99 2.59 -10.69
C ASP A 403 11.04 3.55 -11.26
N MET A 404 11.70 4.33 -10.40
CA MET A 404 12.69 5.34 -10.76
C MET A 404 14.03 5.09 -10.04
N GLY A 405 15.12 5.59 -10.61
CA GLY A 405 16.43 5.57 -9.97
C GLY A 405 16.53 6.64 -8.87
N PRO A 406 17.04 6.32 -7.66
CA PRO A 406 17.05 7.26 -6.54
C PRO A 406 17.84 8.55 -6.81
N SER A 407 18.84 8.49 -7.68
CA SER A 407 19.62 9.67 -8.09
C SER A 407 18.82 10.76 -8.81
N ALA A 408 17.60 10.46 -9.27
CA ALA A 408 16.74 11.43 -9.96
C ALA A 408 15.91 12.31 -9.00
N PHE A 409 15.88 11.99 -7.71
CA PHE A 409 15.04 12.69 -6.74
C PHE A 409 15.71 13.96 -6.20
N PRO A 410 14.98 15.08 -6.03
CA PRO A 410 15.53 16.27 -5.39
C PRO A 410 15.92 16.01 -3.94
N VAL A 411 17.05 16.58 -3.50
CA VAL A 411 17.58 16.43 -2.14
C VAL A 411 16.55 16.84 -1.09
N GLU A 412 15.97 18.02 -1.26
CA GLU A 412 14.98 18.60 -0.33
C GLU A 412 13.74 17.69 -0.16
N GLU A 413 13.30 17.02 -1.22
CA GLU A 413 12.15 16.10 -1.15
C GLU A 413 12.46 14.83 -0.36
N VAL A 414 13.69 14.31 -0.46
CA VAL A 414 14.14 13.17 0.35
C VAL A 414 14.29 13.58 1.81
N HIS A 415 14.84 14.77 2.07
CA HIS A 415 15.01 15.31 3.43
C HIS A 415 13.67 15.54 4.14
N LYS A 416 12.66 16.03 3.42
CA LYS A 416 11.28 16.16 3.91
C LYS A 416 10.73 14.85 4.46
N ILE A 417 10.93 13.76 3.72
CA ILE A 417 10.48 12.42 4.11
C ILE A 417 11.33 11.87 5.26
N SER A 418 12.64 12.07 5.24
CA SER A 418 13.52 11.58 6.31
C SER A 418 13.20 12.20 7.66
N VAL A 419 12.88 13.50 7.71
CA VAL A 419 12.44 14.19 8.93
C VAL A 419 11.20 13.53 9.52
N LEU A 420 10.17 13.29 8.69
CA LEU A 420 8.93 12.66 9.15
C LEU A 420 9.19 11.21 9.61
N ASP A 421 9.88 10.41 8.81
CA ASP A 421 10.08 9.00 9.09
C ASP A 421 10.96 8.73 10.31
N ILE A 422 12.01 9.54 10.51
CA ILE A 422 12.83 9.50 11.73
C ILE A 422 11.95 9.83 12.92
N ARG A 423 11.22 10.96 12.90
CA ARG A 423 10.36 11.38 14.01
C ARG A 423 9.25 10.37 14.33
N LEU A 424 8.70 9.69 13.33
CA LEU A 424 7.66 8.70 13.55
C LEU A 424 8.22 7.28 13.71
N ALA A 425 9.54 7.09 13.69
CA ALA A 425 10.20 5.78 13.74
C ALA A 425 9.56 4.76 12.79
N ASN A 426 9.37 5.15 11.53
CA ASN A 426 8.66 4.33 10.55
C ASN A 426 9.33 2.95 10.39
N ALA A 427 8.55 1.88 10.53
CA ALA A 427 9.03 0.50 10.42
C ALA A 427 8.87 -0.10 9.01
N ASP A 428 8.33 0.66 8.06
CA ASP A 428 8.04 0.18 6.71
C ASP A 428 8.22 1.24 5.61
N ARG A 429 9.18 2.17 5.77
CA ARG A 429 9.46 3.10 4.68
C ARG A 429 10.30 2.43 3.60
N HIS A 430 9.64 2.06 2.50
CA HIS A 430 10.29 1.62 1.27
C HIS A 430 9.94 2.52 0.07
N ALA A 431 10.69 2.40 -1.03
CA ALA A 431 10.50 3.23 -2.24
C ALA A 431 9.07 3.14 -2.82
N GLY A 432 8.38 2.01 -2.67
CA GLY A 432 6.97 1.86 -3.09
C GLY A 432 5.97 2.66 -2.25
N ASN A 433 6.35 3.13 -1.06
CA ASN A 433 5.53 3.94 -0.17
C ASN A 433 5.79 5.45 -0.36
N ILE A 434 6.47 5.82 -1.44
CA ILE A 434 6.74 7.21 -1.80
C ILE A 434 6.29 7.38 -3.25
N LEU A 435 5.27 8.19 -3.47
CA LEU A 435 4.79 8.52 -4.81
C LEU A 435 5.63 9.65 -5.41
N VAL A 436 5.77 9.64 -6.73
CA VAL A 436 6.40 10.71 -7.48
C VAL A 436 5.32 11.48 -8.22
N ALA A 437 5.31 12.79 -8.05
CA ALA A 437 4.42 13.71 -8.75
C ALA A 437 5.23 14.84 -9.41
N LYS A 438 4.54 15.61 -10.25
CA LYS A 438 5.06 16.85 -10.84
C LYS A 438 4.28 18.02 -10.24
N ASP A 439 4.99 19.01 -9.71
CA ASP A 439 4.34 20.22 -9.23
C ASP A 439 3.64 20.93 -10.40
N GLY A 440 2.43 21.39 -10.15
CA GLY A 440 1.59 22.02 -11.17
C GLY A 440 2.07 23.41 -11.57
N LYS A 441 2.93 24.05 -10.76
CA LYS A 441 3.42 25.42 -11.02
C LYS A 441 4.66 25.44 -11.89
N ASP A 442 5.66 24.62 -11.55
CA ASP A 442 6.98 24.65 -12.20
C ASP A 442 7.40 23.31 -12.84
N GLY A 443 6.59 22.25 -12.69
CA GLY A 443 6.90 20.92 -13.21
C GLY A 443 8.04 20.22 -12.46
N SER A 444 8.47 20.74 -11.31
CA SER A 444 9.48 20.10 -10.47
C SER A 444 8.98 18.76 -9.93
N THR A 445 9.91 17.84 -9.67
CA THR A 445 9.57 16.54 -9.09
C THR A 445 9.24 16.74 -7.61
N VAL A 446 8.09 16.23 -7.18
CA VAL A 446 7.63 16.24 -5.78
C VAL A 446 7.49 14.79 -5.30
N LEU A 447 7.89 14.51 -4.08
CA LEU A 447 7.72 13.21 -3.43
C LEU A 447 6.58 13.28 -2.42
N ILE A 448 5.71 12.27 -2.43
CA ILE A 448 4.54 12.22 -1.56
C ILE A 448 4.62 10.93 -0.73
N PRO A 449 4.92 11.02 0.58
CA PRO A 449 4.94 9.85 1.45
C PRO A 449 3.50 9.36 1.68
N ILE A 450 3.30 8.06 1.53
CA ILE A 450 2.03 7.37 1.81
C ILE A 450 2.28 6.15 2.71
N ASP A 451 1.21 5.47 3.11
CA ASP A 451 1.27 4.17 3.80
C ASP A 451 2.06 4.20 5.13
N HIS A 452 1.54 4.95 6.11
CA HIS A 452 2.14 5.12 7.44
C HIS A 452 1.56 4.15 8.48
N GLY A 453 0.90 3.07 8.07
CA GLY A 453 0.28 2.10 8.98
C GLY A 453 1.25 1.45 9.98
N TYR A 454 2.56 1.52 9.72
CA TYR A 454 3.62 0.96 10.58
C TYR A 454 4.55 2.01 11.21
N CYS A 455 4.08 3.25 11.39
CA CYS A 455 4.81 4.26 12.16
C CYS A 455 4.37 4.28 13.63
N LEU A 456 5.13 4.98 14.48
CA LEU A 456 4.93 5.12 15.94
C LEU A 456 4.92 3.77 16.71
N PRO A 457 5.83 2.82 16.42
CA PRO A 457 5.85 1.53 17.13
C PRO A 457 6.14 1.72 18.63
N ASP A 458 5.97 0.66 19.42
CA ASP A 458 6.39 0.64 20.84
C ASP A 458 7.89 0.33 21.05
N CYS A 459 8.60 -0.06 19.99
CA CYS A 459 10.04 -0.32 19.99
C CYS A 459 10.70 0.00 18.64
N PHE A 460 12.02 0.15 18.62
CA PHE A 460 12.79 0.47 17.41
C PHE A 460 13.20 -0.76 16.58
N GLU A 461 12.85 -1.98 17.00
CA GLU A 461 13.41 -3.22 16.43
C GLU A 461 13.33 -3.24 14.90
N ASP A 462 12.13 -3.05 14.33
CA ASP A 462 11.86 -3.11 12.89
C ASP A 462 11.89 -1.73 12.19
N CYS A 463 12.45 -0.69 12.84
CA CYS A 463 12.63 0.62 12.21
C CYS A 463 13.53 0.51 10.96
N THR A 464 12.99 0.88 9.79
CA THR A 464 13.67 0.69 8.49
C THR A 464 13.34 1.79 7.49
N PHE A 465 14.38 2.26 6.79
CA PHE A 465 14.29 3.34 5.81
C PHE A 465 15.05 2.99 4.52
N ASP A 466 14.36 2.88 3.38
CA ASP A 466 15.01 2.69 2.08
C ASP A 466 15.86 3.90 1.66
N TRP A 467 15.41 5.11 2.01
CA TRP A 467 16.07 6.35 1.61
C TRP A 467 17.45 6.53 2.23
N LEU A 468 17.82 5.75 3.27
CA LEU A 468 19.20 5.74 3.82
C LEU A 468 20.25 5.47 2.74
N TYR A 469 19.91 4.64 1.77
CA TYR A 469 20.85 4.23 0.72
C TYR A 469 20.78 5.13 -0.53
N TRP A 470 20.02 6.22 -0.47
CA TRP A 470 19.91 7.18 -1.56
C TRP A 470 20.99 8.27 -1.40
N PRO A 471 21.61 8.76 -2.49
CA PRO A 471 22.68 9.76 -2.41
C PRO A 471 22.29 11.01 -1.58
N GLN A 472 21.05 11.43 -1.68
CA GLN A 472 20.48 12.60 -1.01
C GLN A 472 20.52 12.49 0.52
N ALA A 473 20.48 11.27 1.08
CA ALA A 473 20.56 11.08 2.52
C ALA A 473 21.96 11.33 3.09
N GLN A 474 23.00 11.39 2.24
CA GLN A 474 24.36 11.74 2.64
C GLN A 474 24.62 13.25 2.59
N GLU A 475 23.67 14.04 2.08
CA GLU A 475 23.74 15.51 2.10
C GLU A 475 23.25 16.04 3.46
N PRO A 476 23.87 17.10 4.03
CA PRO A 476 23.39 17.72 5.26
C PRO A 476 22.03 18.39 5.05
N TYR A 477 21.22 18.47 6.11
CA TYR A 477 19.95 19.19 6.05
C TYR A 477 20.18 20.69 5.72
N SER A 478 19.29 21.24 4.89
CA SER A 478 19.27 22.68 4.62
C SER A 478 18.99 23.49 5.90
N PRO A 479 19.47 24.75 6.02
CA PRO A 479 19.21 25.58 7.20
C PRO A 479 17.72 25.71 7.53
N ASP A 480 16.88 25.85 6.50
CA ASP A 480 15.42 25.90 6.64
C ASP A 480 14.84 24.59 7.21
N THR A 481 15.40 23.44 6.82
CA THR A 481 15.01 22.14 7.37
C THR A 481 15.45 21.99 8.82
N VAL A 482 16.65 22.47 9.17
CA VAL A 482 17.14 22.48 10.55
C VAL A 482 16.25 23.37 11.44
N GLU A 483 15.82 24.54 10.95
CA GLU A 483 14.89 25.41 11.66
C GLU A 483 13.53 24.72 11.88
N TYR A 484 13.02 24.02 10.85
CA TYR A 484 11.82 23.21 10.99
C TYR A 484 11.98 22.13 12.06
N ILE A 485 13.07 21.35 12.03
CA ILE A 485 13.36 20.30 13.02
C ILE A 485 13.41 20.86 14.44
N LYS A 486 14.04 22.02 14.64
CA LYS A 486 14.12 22.71 15.94
C LYS A 486 12.74 23.12 16.47
N SER A 487 11.78 23.37 15.59
CA SER A 487 10.42 23.78 15.99
C SER A 487 9.51 22.63 16.45
N LEU A 488 9.92 21.38 16.25
CA LEU A 488 9.12 20.20 16.61
C LEU A 488 9.08 19.98 18.12
N ASP A 489 7.92 19.59 18.66
CA ASP A 489 7.74 19.34 20.10
C ASP A 489 6.87 18.09 20.33
N ALA A 490 7.50 17.02 20.80
CA ALA A 490 6.84 15.74 21.03
C ALA A 490 5.72 15.79 22.09
N GLU A 491 5.78 16.69 23.08
CA GLU A 491 4.71 16.81 24.08
C GLU A 491 3.48 17.50 23.51
N GLU A 492 3.69 18.57 22.72
CA GLU A 492 2.58 19.22 22.00
C GLU A 492 1.95 18.28 20.97
N ASP A 493 2.76 17.43 20.33
CA ASP A 493 2.28 16.39 19.41
C ASP A 493 1.38 15.36 20.10
N ILE A 494 1.79 14.85 21.25
CA ILE A 494 1.02 13.88 22.03
C ILE A 494 -0.31 14.51 22.49
N LYS A 495 -0.27 15.77 22.95
CA LYS A 495 -1.48 16.53 23.31
C LYS A 495 -2.38 16.73 22.09
N LEU A 496 -1.81 17.03 20.93
CA LEU A 496 -2.54 17.22 19.69
C LEU A 496 -3.26 15.92 19.29
N LEU A 497 -2.59 14.77 19.27
CA LEU A 497 -3.21 13.48 18.98
C LEU A 497 -4.34 13.16 19.97
N LYS A 498 -4.11 13.38 21.28
CA LYS A 498 -5.14 13.19 22.31
C LYS A 498 -6.35 14.10 22.09
N SER A 499 -6.13 15.36 21.74
CA SER A 499 -7.22 16.30 21.41
C SER A 499 -8.01 15.89 20.17
N ARG A 500 -7.40 15.11 19.26
CA ARG A 500 -8.00 14.55 18.04
C ARG A 500 -8.63 13.18 18.26
N GLY A 501 -8.63 12.69 19.49
CA GLY A 501 -9.30 11.45 19.88
C GLY A 501 -8.43 10.21 19.86
N TRP A 502 -7.12 10.34 19.68
CA TRP A 502 -6.20 9.22 19.80
C TRP A 502 -5.28 9.39 21.01
N GLU A 503 -5.51 8.57 22.03
CA GLU A 503 -4.61 8.48 23.17
C GLU A 503 -3.46 7.54 22.80
N LEU A 504 -2.31 8.14 22.49
CA LEU A 504 -1.11 7.41 22.12
C LEU A 504 -0.64 6.54 23.30
N PRO A 505 -0.43 5.22 23.12
CA PRO A 505 0.08 4.36 24.19
C PRO A 505 1.39 4.90 24.78
N PRO A 506 1.63 4.76 26.10
CA PRO A 506 2.83 5.31 26.76
C PRO A 506 4.15 4.91 26.10
N GLU A 507 4.25 3.66 25.65
CA GLU A 507 5.43 3.11 24.99
C GLU A 507 5.64 3.76 23.61
N CYS A 508 4.58 3.91 22.81
CA CYS A 508 4.64 4.63 21.53
C CYS A 508 4.96 6.13 21.73
N ALA A 509 4.45 6.74 22.80
CA ALA A 509 4.73 8.12 23.16
C ALA A 509 6.21 8.31 23.55
N ARG A 510 6.80 7.34 24.26
CA ARG A 510 8.24 7.31 24.54
C ARG A 510 9.06 7.24 23.25
N ILE A 511 8.68 6.39 22.30
CA ILE A 511 9.35 6.29 20.99
C ILE A 511 9.31 7.62 20.23
N LEU A 512 8.16 8.31 20.20
CA LEU A 512 8.03 9.63 19.58
C LEU A 512 8.95 10.68 20.24
N ARG A 513 9.05 10.68 21.57
CA ARG A 513 9.96 11.59 22.31
C ARG A 513 11.43 11.33 21.99
N ILE A 514 11.84 10.07 22.08
CA ILE A 514 13.24 9.68 21.86
C ILE A 514 13.67 9.93 20.41
N SER A 515 12.81 9.60 19.45
CA SER A 515 13.10 9.82 18.02
C SER A 515 13.13 11.30 17.64
N THR A 516 12.21 12.12 18.17
CA THR A 516 12.24 13.59 18.00
C THR A 516 13.52 14.17 18.59
N MET A 517 13.89 13.73 19.80
CA MET A 517 15.13 14.16 20.47
C MET A 517 16.38 13.79 19.66
N LEU A 518 16.45 12.55 19.14
CA LEU A 518 17.54 12.10 18.28
C LEU A 518 17.66 12.94 17.01
N LEU A 519 16.54 13.22 16.35
CA LEU A 519 16.50 14.06 15.16
C LEU A 519 17.02 15.47 15.44
N GLN A 520 16.56 16.08 16.53
CA GLN A 520 16.97 17.44 16.92
C GLN A 520 18.46 17.52 17.27
N LYS A 521 18.94 16.64 18.14
CA LYS A 521 20.36 16.58 18.54
C LYS A 521 21.27 16.25 17.36
N GLY A 522 20.83 15.35 16.48
CA GLY A 522 21.56 15.01 15.27
C GLY A 522 21.67 16.18 14.30
N ALA A 523 20.56 16.86 14.03
CA ALA A 523 20.53 18.03 13.16
C ALA A 523 21.33 19.22 13.72
N GLU A 524 21.31 19.43 15.04
CA GLU A 524 22.12 20.45 15.71
C GLU A 524 23.63 20.20 15.55
N LYS A 525 24.05 18.93 15.50
CA LYS A 525 25.44 18.52 15.24
C LYS A 525 25.76 18.39 13.74
N GLU A 526 24.92 18.93 12.86
CA GLU A 526 25.10 18.87 11.39
C GLU A 526 25.21 17.44 10.82
N LEU A 527 24.65 16.45 11.52
CA LEU A 527 24.61 15.07 11.03
C LEU A 527 23.64 14.94 9.85
N THR A 528 24.03 14.12 8.88
CA THR A 528 23.21 13.84 7.70
C THR A 528 22.02 12.94 8.05
N PRO A 529 20.94 12.94 7.25
CA PRO A 529 19.84 11.99 7.38
C PRO A 529 20.31 10.54 7.47
N PHE A 530 21.35 10.18 6.70
CA PHE A 530 21.96 8.87 6.71
C PHE A 530 22.49 8.50 8.09
N THR A 531 23.28 9.37 8.71
CA THR A 531 23.87 9.10 10.03
C THR A 531 22.79 8.97 11.10
N ILE A 532 21.83 9.90 11.13
CA ILE A 532 20.74 9.90 12.12
C ILE A 532 19.84 8.66 11.96
N GLY A 533 19.40 8.36 10.74
CA GLY A 533 18.54 7.20 10.48
C GLY A 533 19.27 5.87 10.72
N SER A 534 20.58 5.79 10.46
CA SER A 534 21.39 4.59 10.72
C SER A 534 21.47 4.24 12.22
N ILE A 535 21.39 5.23 13.11
CA ILE A 535 21.33 4.99 14.57
C ILE A 535 20.08 4.21 14.95
N MET A 536 18.98 4.38 14.20
CA MET A 536 17.68 3.75 14.47
C MET A 536 17.55 2.34 13.90
N CYS A 537 18.26 2.05 12.81
CA CYS A 537 18.09 0.80 12.07
C CYS A 537 19.05 -0.29 12.54
N ARG A 538 18.54 -1.51 12.76
CA ARG A 538 19.37 -2.70 12.98
C ARG A 538 20.07 -3.12 11.69
N GLU A 539 21.36 -3.46 11.76
CA GLU A 539 22.10 -4.04 10.62
C GLU A 539 21.66 -5.47 10.26
N THR A 540 21.32 -6.26 11.28
CA THR A 540 20.82 -7.64 11.18
C THR A 540 19.73 -7.85 12.22
N LEU A 541 18.95 -8.92 12.12
CA LEU A 541 17.91 -9.21 13.12
C LEU A 541 18.45 -9.33 14.55
N LYS A 542 19.68 -9.84 14.70
CA LYS A 542 20.30 -10.19 15.98
C LYS A 542 21.09 -9.04 16.62
N LYS A 543 21.53 -8.06 15.82
CA LYS A 543 22.33 -6.92 16.30
C LYS A 543 21.42 -5.74 16.60
N LYS A 544 21.26 -5.40 17.88
CA LYS A 544 20.55 -4.19 18.34
C LYS A 544 21.13 -2.94 17.67
N SER A 545 20.26 -2.03 17.25
CA SER A 545 20.63 -0.72 16.71
C SER A 545 21.27 0.15 17.81
N ALA A 546 21.91 1.25 17.41
CA ALA A 546 22.52 2.16 18.38
C ALA A 546 21.48 2.79 19.30
N ILE A 547 20.29 3.14 18.79
CA ILE A 547 19.21 3.70 19.62
C ILE A 547 18.72 2.69 20.66
N GLU A 548 18.62 1.41 20.31
CA GLU A 548 18.23 0.36 21.25
C GLU A 548 19.28 0.15 22.35
N GLN A 549 20.57 0.27 22.00
CA GLN A 549 21.66 0.19 22.97
C GLN A 549 21.68 1.42 23.90
N ILE A 550 21.37 2.62 23.38
CA ILE A 550 21.22 3.84 24.18
C ILE A 550 20.08 3.66 25.20
N ILE A 551 18.92 3.18 24.75
CA ILE A 551 17.76 2.92 25.60
C ILE A 551 18.07 1.87 26.65
N GLN A 552 18.68 0.75 26.25
CA GLN A 552 19.07 -0.31 27.18
C GLN A 552 20.03 0.22 28.27
N LYS A 553 21.03 1.01 27.91
CA LYS A 553 21.94 1.62 28.89
C LYS A 553 21.21 2.58 29.85
N ALA A 554 20.20 3.30 29.35
CA ALA A 554 19.37 4.16 30.19
C ALA A 554 18.51 3.33 31.16
N GLU A 555 17.96 2.22 30.70
CA GLU A 555 17.19 1.27 31.53
C GLU A 555 18.07 0.65 32.62
N GLU A 556 19.29 0.23 32.29
CA GLU A 556 20.27 -0.31 33.23
C GLU A 556 20.75 0.74 34.26
N ALA A 557 20.77 2.02 33.89
CA ALA A 557 21.13 3.13 34.77
C ALA A 557 19.96 3.65 35.62
N ALA A 558 18.71 3.35 35.24
CA ALA A 558 17.52 3.84 35.93
C ALA A 558 17.25 3.06 37.22
N LEU A 559 16.94 3.77 38.31
CA LEU A 559 16.53 3.16 39.57
C LEU A 559 15.05 2.72 39.50
N PRO A 560 14.61 1.72 40.30
CA PRO A 560 13.20 1.37 40.40
C PRO A 560 12.34 2.58 40.76
N GLY A 561 11.26 2.82 40.01
CA GLY A 561 10.35 3.96 40.22
C GLY A 561 10.82 5.27 39.59
N THR A 562 11.85 5.26 38.74
CA THR A 562 12.26 6.44 37.95
C THR A 562 11.09 6.97 37.13
N SER A 563 10.86 8.28 37.17
CA SER A 563 9.82 8.93 36.37
C SER A 563 10.19 8.95 34.89
N GLU A 564 9.19 9.03 34.01
CA GLU A 564 9.41 9.09 32.56
C GLU A 564 10.35 10.24 32.17
N ALA A 565 10.20 11.42 32.79
CA ALA A 565 11.05 12.57 32.54
C ALA A 565 12.52 12.32 32.93
N ALA A 566 12.75 11.66 34.08
CA ALA A 566 14.09 11.30 34.52
C ALA A 566 14.72 10.21 33.63
N PHE A 567 13.92 9.25 33.16
CA PHE A 567 14.35 8.24 32.20
C PHE A 567 14.78 8.87 30.87
N LEU A 568 13.96 9.78 30.32
CA LEU A 568 14.28 10.49 29.07
C LEU A 568 15.51 11.40 29.21
N TYR A 569 15.74 11.96 30.40
CA TYR A 569 16.98 12.67 30.69
C TYR A 569 18.21 11.75 30.61
N LEU A 570 18.15 10.54 31.17
CA LEU A 570 19.22 9.54 31.04
C LEU A 570 19.47 9.16 29.58
N VAL A 571 18.39 8.92 28.81
CA VAL A 571 18.48 8.65 27.36
C VAL A 571 19.19 9.82 26.65
N SER A 572 18.80 11.06 26.94
CA SER A 572 19.40 12.28 26.36
C SER A 572 20.91 12.33 26.61
N VAL A 573 21.36 12.12 27.85
CA VAL A 573 22.79 12.15 28.22
C VAL A 573 23.59 11.04 27.52
N ILE A 574 23.06 9.82 27.50
CA ILE A 574 23.74 8.68 26.85
C ILE A 574 23.78 8.88 25.32
N MET A 575 22.72 9.47 24.75
CA MET A 575 22.67 9.84 23.35
C MET A 575 23.69 10.92 23.00
N ASP A 576 23.86 11.95 23.82
CA ASP A 576 24.87 13.00 23.60
C ASP A 576 26.28 12.41 23.54
N ASN A 577 26.62 11.53 24.49
CA ASN A 577 27.90 10.82 24.49
C ASN A 577 28.10 9.96 23.23
N HIS A 578 27.04 9.29 22.77
CA HIS A 578 27.10 8.50 21.54
C HIS A 578 27.34 9.38 20.31
N LEU A 579 26.62 10.50 20.20
CA LEU A 579 26.74 11.43 19.06
C LEU A 579 28.10 12.14 19.05
N GLU A 580 28.67 12.48 20.21
CA GLU A 580 30.02 13.05 20.31
C GLU A 580 31.10 12.05 19.86
N GLY A 581 30.91 10.77 20.17
CA GLY A 581 31.81 9.69 19.72
C GLY A 581 31.81 9.46 18.21
N LEU A 582 30.88 10.04 17.44
CA LEU A 582 30.87 9.94 15.97
C LEU A 582 31.88 10.90 15.30
N PHE A 583 32.37 11.91 16.02
CA PHE A 583 33.33 12.90 15.52
C PHE A 583 34.79 12.62 15.94
N GLN A 584 34.99 11.54 16.72
CA GLN A 584 36.30 11.06 17.17
C GLN A 584 36.76 9.90 16.27
#